data_AF-A0A653Q5K6-F1
#
_entry.id   AF-A0A653Q5K6-F1
#
_cell.length_a   1.000
_cell.length_b   1.000
_cell.length_c   1.000
_cell.angle_alpha   90.00
_cell.angle_beta   90.00
_cell.angle_gamma   90.00
#
_symmetry.space_group_name_H-M   'P 1'
#
loop_
_entity.id
_entity.type
_entity.pdbx_description
1 polymer ?
#
loop_
_entity_poly.entity_id
_entity_poly.type
_entity_poly.pdbx_seq_one_letter_code
_entity_poly.pdbx_strand_id
1 'polypeptide(L)'
;MELRNKFENRKFKFNNKDYNNKSYAQTYYDLVKDVLEGTHGEFKSRRDASVALGKTVCLNYEDIPESALKYNLYKPLHDVYVITNKDVKGFNKAIERISKKLEVEVEFN
;
A
#
# COMPACT_ATOMS: atom_id res chain seq x y z
N MET A 1 27.96 8.98 12.23
CA MET A 1 27.40 7.79 11.55
C MET A 1 25.96 7.62 12.05
N GLU A 2 25.00 8.30 11.45
CA GLU A 2 23.60 8.25 11.90
C GLU A 2 22.67 7.99 10.71
N LEU A 3 22.70 6.77 10.21
CA LEU A 3 21.72 6.25 9.26
C LEU A 3 20.57 5.52 9.96
N ARG A 4 20.62 5.37 11.30
CA ARG A 4 19.64 4.57 12.06
C ARG A 4 18.26 5.24 12.19
N ASN A 5 18.18 6.57 12.24
CA ASN A 5 16.90 7.29 12.42
C ASN A 5 16.04 7.46 11.15
N LYS A 6 16.54 7.14 9.94
CA LYS A 6 15.74 7.27 8.69
C LYS A 6 14.80 6.09 8.42
N PHE A 7 14.84 5.06 9.27
CA PHE A 7 14.05 3.84 9.12
C PHE A 7 13.01 3.65 10.24
N GLU A 8 13.04 4.45 11.30
CA GLU A 8 12.10 4.32 12.43
C GLU A 8 10.66 4.75 12.05
N ASN A 9 10.50 5.77 11.19
CA ASN A 9 9.18 6.26 10.74
C ASN A 9 8.54 5.41 9.62
N ARG A 10 8.76 4.09 9.63
CA ARG A 10 8.31 3.17 8.56
C ARG A 10 7.38 2.08 9.08
N LYS A 11 6.68 2.35 10.18
CA LYS A 11 5.77 1.40 10.81
C LYS A 11 4.39 2.03 10.92
N PHE A 12 3.37 1.22 10.77
CA PHE A 12 2.01 1.62 11.08
C PHE A 12 1.24 0.42 11.61
N LYS A 13 0.19 0.70 12.34
CA LYS A 13 -0.80 -0.29 12.74
C LYS A 13 -2.02 -0.09 11.86
N PHE A 14 -2.55 -1.15 11.25
CA PHE A 14 -3.75 -1.10 10.43
C PHE A 14 -4.71 -2.18 10.91
N ASN A 15 -5.90 -1.77 11.34
CA ASN A 15 -6.91 -2.65 11.93
C ASN A 15 -6.31 -3.61 12.97
N ASN A 16 -5.63 -3.04 13.97
CA ASN A 16 -4.93 -3.75 15.04
C ASN A 16 -3.75 -4.67 14.64
N LYS A 17 -3.36 -4.73 13.36
CA LYS A 17 -2.19 -5.47 12.88
C LYS A 17 -0.99 -4.55 12.66
N ASP A 18 0.17 -4.94 13.17
CA ASP A 18 1.41 -4.21 12.99
C ASP A 18 2.05 -4.49 11.62
N TYR A 19 2.45 -3.41 10.96
CA TYR A 19 3.14 -3.41 9.68
C TYR A 19 4.53 -2.80 9.86
N ASN A 20 5.57 -3.64 9.91
CA ASN A 20 6.93 -3.21 10.29
C ASN A 20 8.07 -3.82 9.46
N ASN A 21 7.88 -3.97 8.14
CA ASN A 21 8.86 -4.60 7.27
C ASN A 21 10.11 -3.72 7.00
N LYS A 22 11.16 -4.33 6.42
CA LYS A 22 12.47 -3.70 6.14
C LYS A 22 12.38 -2.43 5.29
N SER A 23 11.35 -2.28 4.46
CA SER A 23 11.11 -1.06 3.67
C SER A 23 9.63 -0.70 3.65
N TYR A 24 9.32 0.61 3.60
CA TYR A 24 7.93 1.08 3.61
C TYR A 24 7.13 0.62 2.40
N ALA A 25 7.79 0.48 1.24
CA ALA A 25 7.19 -0.08 0.04
C ALA A 25 6.82 -1.56 0.24
N GLN A 26 7.66 -2.33 0.93
CA GLN A 26 7.32 -3.71 1.28
C GLN A 26 6.18 -3.75 2.30
N THR A 27 6.24 -2.91 3.32
CA THR A 27 5.18 -2.74 4.32
C THR A 27 3.82 -2.43 3.67
N TYR A 28 3.79 -1.51 2.70
CA TYR A 28 2.59 -1.19 1.93
C TYR A 28 2.13 -2.34 1.03
N TYR A 29 3.06 -3.03 0.38
CA TYR A 29 2.76 -4.22 -0.42
C TYR A 29 2.07 -5.31 0.41
N ASP A 30 2.59 -5.57 1.61
CA ASP A 30 2.03 -6.56 2.54
C ASP A 30 0.61 -6.16 2.96
N LEU A 31 0.36 -4.87 3.22
CA LEU A 31 -1.00 -4.37 3.49
C LEU A 31 -1.93 -4.61 2.31
N VAL A 32 -1.51 -4.26 1.08
CA VAL A 32 -2.36 -4.45 -0.10
C VAL A 32 -2.68 -5.92 -0.30
N LYS A 33 -1.73 -6.81 -0.06
CA LYS A 33 -1.97 -8.26 -0.05
C LYS A 33 -3.04 -8.64 0.97
N ASP A 34 -2.87 -8.27 2.24
CA ASP A 34 -3.82 -8.61 3.30
C ASP A 34 -5.23 -8.05 3.03
N VAL A 35 -5.33 -6.85 2.46
CA VAL A 35 -6.59 -6.21 2.07
C VAL A 35 -7.27 -6.95 0.92
N LEU A 36 -6.51 -7.41 -0.09
CA LEU A 36 -7.06 -8.19 -1.21
C LEU A 36 -7.47 -9.60 -0.78
N GLU A 37 -6.80 -10.16 0.23
CA GLU A 37 -7.15 -11.46 0.85
C GLU A 37 -8.32 -11.35 1.86
N GLY A 38 -8.86 -10.15 2.10
CA GLY A 38 -9.99 -9.92 3.00
C GLY A 38 -9.64 -9.94 4.49
N THR A 39 -8.35 -9.93 4.85
CA THR A 39 -7.87 -10.00 6.24
C THR A 39 -8.38 -8.84 7.10
N HIS A 40 -8.67 -7.70 6.50
CA HIS A 40 -9.17 -6.50 7.18
C HIS A 40 -10.64 -6.19 6.89
N GLY A 41 -11.39 -7.20 6.43
CA GLY A 41 -12.72 -7.03 5.87
C GLY A 41 -12.68 -6.87 4.36
N GLU A 42 -13.86 -6.78 3.76
CA GLU A 42 -14.05 -6.73 2.31
C GLU A 42 -14.59 -5.37 1.88
N PHE A 43 -14.18 -4.92 0.68
CA PHE A 43 -14.80 -3.75 0.08
C PHE A 43 -16.24 -4.07 -0.33
N LYS A 44 -17.17 -3.15 0.01
CA LYS A 44 -18.60 -3.25 -0.35
C LYS A 44 -18.84 -3.40 -1.87
N SER A 45 -17.90 -2.94 -2.70
CA SER A 45 -17.97 -3.10 -4.16
C SER A 45 -16.58 -3.08 -4.81
N ARG A 46 -16.47 -3.61 -6.05
CA ARG A 46 -15.25 -3.48 -6.88
C ARG A 46 -14.87 -2.01 -7.13
N ARG A 47 -15.87 -1.13 -7.22
CA ARG A 47 -15.65 0.32 -7.36
C ARG A 47 -14.99 0.90 -6.11
N ASP A 48 -15.42 0.48 -4.93
CA ASP A 48 -14.80 0.91 -3.66
C ASP A 48 -13.36 0.41 -3.54
N ALA A 49 -13.10 -0.84 -3.93
CA ALA A 49 -11.74 -1.38 -3.98
C ALA A 49 -10.84 -0.55 -4.92
N SER A 50 -11.33 -0.26 -6.13
CA SER A 50 -10.59 0.56 -7.11
C SER A 50 -10.31 1.98 -6.59
N VAL A 51 -11.28 2.61 -5.93
CA VAL A 51 -11.12 3.95 -5.34
C VAL A 51 -10.14 3.94 -4.16
N ALA A 52 -10.20 2.90 -3.31
CA ALA A 52 -9.34 2.75 -2.14
C ALA A 52 -7.88 2.54 -2.55
N LEU A 53 -7.65 1.54 -3.39
CA LEU A 53 -6.32 1.15 -3.88
C LEU A 53 -5.73 2.19 -4.83
N GLY A 54 -6.57 2.95 -5.54
CA GLY A 54 -6.21 4.14 -6.29
C GLY A 54 -5.07 3.94 -7.29
N LYS A 55 -4.25 4.98 -7.52
CA LYS A 55 -3.10 4.93 -8.45
C LYS A 55 -1.89 4.14 -7.93
N THR A 56 -2.02 3.50 -6.79
CA THR A 56 -0.97 2.70 -6.14
C THR A 56 -1.11 1.22 -6.43
N VAL A 57 -2.25 0.80 -7.00
CA VAL A 57 -2.47 -0.55 -7.52
C VAL A 57 -3.08 -0.44 -8.91
N CYS A 58 -2.42 -1.05 -9.89
CA CYS A 58 -2.86 -1.13 -11.27
C CYS A 58 -3.44 -2.52 -11.54
N LEU A 59 -4.62 -2.59 -12.17
CA LEU A 59 -5.25 -3.88 -12.50
C LEU A 59 -4.59 -4.49 -13.74
N ASN A 60 -4.16 -3.66 -14.69
CA ASN A 60 -3.47 -4.12 -15.89
C ASN A 60 -2.04 -3.58 -15.92
N TYR A 61 -1.17 -4.27 -16.66
CA TYR A 61 0.22 -3.85 -16.87
C TYR A 61 0.30 -2.49 -17.60
N GLU A 62 -0.61 -2.26 -18.55
CA GLU A 62 -0.69 -1.03 -19.35
C GLU A 62 -1.07 0.19 -18.51
N ASP A 63 -1.71 -0.01 -17.36
CA ASP A 63 -2.07 1.06 -16.42
C ASP A 63 -0.89 1.49 -15.55
N ILE A 64 0.24 0.77 -15.59
CA ILE A 64 1.44 1.11 -14.83
C ILE A 64 2.07 2.36 -15.45
N PRO A 65 2.32 3.43 -14.67
CA PRO A 65 2.96 4.63 -15.20
C PRO A 65 4.30 4.29 -15.86
N GLU A 66 4.58 4.91 -17.02
CA GLU A 66 5.82 4.67 -17.78
C GLU A 66 7.08 4.87 -16.94
N SER A 67 7.06 5.83 -16.02
CA SER A 67 8.15 6.06 -15.06
C SER A 67 8.34 4.90 -14.07
N ALA A 68 7.27 4.22 -13.67
CA ALA A 68 7.37 3.02 -12.84
C ALA A 68 7.85 1.81 -13.65
N LEU A 69 7.43 1.68 -14.92
CA LEU A 69 7.93 0.64 -15.84
C LEU A 69 9.42 0.79 -16.10
N LYS A 70 9.87 1.99 -16.48
CA LYS A 70 11.26 2.29 -16.86
C LYS A 70 12.28 1.92 -15.77
N TYR A 71 11.89 2.04 -14.51
CA TYR A 71 12.76 1.78 -13.36
C TYR A 71 12.37 0.54 -12.56
N ASN A 72 11.45 -0.31 -13.06
CA ASN A 72 10.93 -1.49 -12.37
C ASN A 72 10.43 -1.20 -10.94
N LEU A 73 9.71 -0.10 -10.77
CA LEU A 73 9.20 0.38 -9.48
C LEU A 73 7.75 -0.05 -9.25
N TYR A 74 7.49 -1.32 -9.52
CA TYR A 74 6.23 -1.99 -9.25
C TYR A 74 6.50 -3.44 -8.83
N LYS A 75 5.53 -4.06 -8.15
CA LYS A 75 5.57 -5.48 -7.80
C LYS A 75 4.26 -6.16 -8.20
N PRO A 76 4.31 -7.28 -8.94
CA PRO A 76 3.13 -8.11 -9.17
C PRO A 76 2.56 -8.65 -7.86
N LEU A 77 1.24 -8.76 -7.79
CA LEU A 77 0.50 -9.35 -6.68
C LEU A 77 -0.77 -10.00 -7.27
N HIS A 78 -0.74 -11.32 -7.46
CA HIS A 78 -1.79 -12.05 -8.19
C HIS A 78 -2.08 -11.38 -9.55
N ASP A 79 -3.31 -10.94 -9.77
CA ASP A 79 -3.78 -10.34 -11.02
C ASP A 79 -3.60 -8.81 -11.07
N VAL A 80 -2.89 -8.22 -10.09
CA VAL A 80 -2.67 -6.76 -10.02
C VAL A 80 -1.18 -6.40 -9.84
N TYR A 81 -0.86 -5.13 -10.00
CA TYR A 81 0.49 -4.58 -9.87
C TYR A 81 0.52 -3.45 -8.85
N VAL A 82 1.33 -3.57 -7.81
CA VAL A 82 1.48 -2.56 -6.75
C VAL A 82 2.64 -1.62 -7.09
N ILE A 83 2.37 -0.32 -7.17
CA ILE A 83 3.39 0.71 -7.43
C ILE A 83 4.25 0.92 -6.19
N THR A 84 5.56 0.76 -6.33
CA THR A 84 6.53 0.92 -5.23
C THR A 84 7.33 2.22 -5.28
N ASN A 85 7.07 3.10 -6.26
CA ASN A 85 7.70 4.42 -6.43
C ASN A 85 7.03 5.57 -5.66
N LYS A 86 6.44 5.32 -4.49
CA LYS A 86 5.86 6.41 -3.68
C LYS A 86 6.79 6.75 -2.53
N ASP A 87 6.77 8.01 -2.14
CA ASP A 87 7.34 8.44 -0.87
C ASP A 87 6.41 8.02 0.28
N VAL A 88 6.90 8.12 1.53
CA VAL A 88 6.11 7.75 2.72
C VAL A 88 4.79 8.51 2.76
N LYS A 89 4.77 9.80 2.39
CA LYS A 89 3.51 10.58 2.34
C LYS A 89 2.53 10.03 1.30
N GLY A 90 3.01 9.65 0.13
CA GLY A 90 2.19 9.04 -0.92
C GLY A 90 1.58 7.70 -0.47
N PHE A 91 2.37 6.87 0.22
CA PHE A 91 1.89 5.63 0.80
C PHE A 91 0.90 5.86 1.95
N ASN A 92 1.17 6.78 2.90
CA ASN A 92 0.24 7.10 3.99
C ASN A 92 -1.12 7.54 3.46
N LYS A 93 -1.15 8.40 2.45
CA LYS A 93 -2.40 8.81 1.79
C LYS A 93 -3.15 7.63 1.17
N ALA A 94 -2.44 6.63 0.64
CA ALA A 94 -3.07 5.42 0.13
C ALA A 94 -3.63 4.56 1.26
N ILE A 95 -2.85 4.36 2.33
CA ILE A 95 -3.25 3.61 3.52
C ILE A 95 -4.51 4.24 4.17
N GLU A 96 -4.55 5.56 4.33
CA GLU A 96 -5.71 6.30 4.85
C GLU A 96 -6.96 6.16 3.98
N ARG A 97 -6.81 6.09 2.65
CA ARG A 97 -7.97 5.83 1.78
C ARG A 97 -8.50 4.43 1.97
N ILE A 98 -7.61 3.45 2.10
CA ILE A 98 -7.99 2.05 2.33
C ILE A 98 -8.68 1.91 3.69
N SER A 99 -8.11 2.50 4.75
CA SER A 99 -8.72 2.45 6.09
C SER A 99 -10.12 3.07 6.11
N LYS A 100 -10.29 4.25 5.51
CA LYS A 100 -11.60 4.92 5.40
C LYS A 100 -12.64 4.11 4.63
N LYS A 101 -12.23 3.39 3.59
CA LYS A 101 -13.14 2.58 2.76
C LYS A 101 -13.51 1.25 3.39
N LEU A 102 -12.61 0.68 4.20
CA LEU A 102 -12.87 -0.52 5.00
C LEU A 102 -13.50 -0.20 6.37
N GLU A 103 -13.60 1.08 6.73
CA GLU A 103 -14.13 1.53 8.04
C GLU A 103 -13.31 0.97 9.22
N VAL A 104 -11.97 0.93 9.05
CA VAL A 104 -11.02 0.42 10.06
C VAL A 104 -10.02 1.49 10.50
N GLU A 105 -9.42 1.29 11.66
CA GLU A 105 -8.44 2.22 12.24
C GLU A 105 -7.04 2.07 11.63
N VAL A 106 -6.30 3.18 11.59
CA VAL A 106 -4.88 3.21 11.22
C VAL A 106 -4.12 4.17 12.13
N GLU A 107 -2.94 3.74 12.59
CA GLU A 107 -2.03 4.54 13.42
C GLU A 107 -0.65 4.56 12.75
N PHE A 108 -0.15 5.75 12.42
CA PHE A 108 1.21 5.90 11.87
C PHE A 108 2.20 6.17 13.01
N ASN A 109 3.28 5.39 13.07
CA ASN A 109 4.30 5.45 14.12
C ASN A 109 5.67 5.87 13.55
#